data_AF-A0A396CN83-F1
#
_entry.id   AF-A0A396CN83-F1
#
_cell.length_a   1.000
_cell.length_b   1.000
_cell.length_c   1.000
_cell.angle_alpha   90.00
_cell.angle_beta   90.00
_cell.angle_gamma   90.00
#
_symmetry.space_group_name_H-M   'P 1'
#
loop_
_entity.id
_entity.type
_entity.pdbx_description
1 polymer ?
#
loop_
_entity_poly.entity_id
_entity_poly.type
_entity_poly.pdbx_seq_one_letter_code
_entity_poly.pdbx_strand_id
1 'polypeptide(L)'
;MQRRNTKQRKLVLDAVRQSYNHPTADEIYNAVREQDDKISRGTVYRNLNLLADAGEILSIKTPGGSRFDRTIEPHAHIICTSCSRVIDVPLPFDAQLDDKASEQIGWHVTSHYTIFEGLCPDCR
;
A
#
# COMPACT_ATOMS: atom_id res chain seq x y z
N MET A 1 -27.95 -7.99 0.17
CA MET A 1 -26.78 -7.59 -0.66
C MET A 1 -25.60 -7.07 0.18
N GLN A 2 -25.81 -6.24 1.22
CA GLN A 2 -24.71 -5.71 2.07
C GLN A 2 -23.78 -6.78 2.70
N ARG A 3 -24.31 -7.91 3.19
CA ARG A 3 -23.51 -8.97 3.84
C ARG A 3 -22.47 -9.63 2.93
N ARG A 4 -22.66 -9.62 1.61
CA ARG A 4 -21.69 -10.21 0.65
C ARG A 4 -20.47 -9.30 0.49
N ASN A 5 -20.72 -7.99 0.39
CA ASN A 5 -19.67 -6.99 0.26
C ASN A 5 -18.79 -6.92 1.52
N THR A 6 -19.37 -7.10 2.72
CA THR A 6 -18.58 -7.13 3.97
C THR A 6 -17.69 -8.36 4.07
N LYS A 7 -18.15 -9.54 3.66
CA LYS A 7 -17.33 -10.76 3.62
C LYS A 7 -16.16 -10.63 2.65
N GLN A 8 -16.41 -10.18 1.43
CA GLN A 8 -15.35 -10.02 0.43
C GLN A 8 -14.35 -8.93 0.81
N ARG A 9 -14.80 -7.81 1.39
CA ARG A 9 -13.90 -6.79 1.93
C ARG A 9 -13.00 -7.36 3.02
N LYS A 10 -13.56 -8.15 3.95
CA LYS A 10 -12.78 -8.81 4.99
C LYS A 10 -11.73 -9.75 4.41
N LEU A 11 -12.07 -10.56 3.40
CA LEU A 11 -11.11 -11.45 2.74
C LEU A 11 -9.95 -10.67 2.11
N VAL A 12 -10.25 -9.56 1.44
CA VAL A 12 -9.22 -8.69 0.84
C VAL A 12 -8.31 -8.08 1.92
N LEU A 13 -8.89 -7.56 3.00
CA LEU A 13 -8.13 -7.02 4.13
C LEU A 13 -7.23 -8.07 4.78
N ASP A 14 -7.77 -9.27 5.04
CA ASP A 14 -7.04 -10.37 5.64
C ASP A 14 -5.89 -10.82 4.72
N ALA A 15 -6.10 -10.83 3.39
CA ALA A 15 -5.05 -11.14 2.42
C ALA A 15 -3.91 -10.11 2.42
N VAL A 16 -4.21 -8.81 2.54
CA VAL A 16 -3.17 -7.78 2.67
C VAL A 16 -2.39 -7.94 3.98
N ARG A 17 -3.09 -8.17 5.11
CA ARG A 17 -2.46 -8.33 6.43
C ARG A 17 -1.54 -9.54 6.55
N GLN A 18 -1.80 -10.59 5.77
CA GLN A 18 -0.98 -11.80 5.70
C GLN A 18 0.23 -11.65 4.78
N SER A 19 0.32 -10.57 4.01
CA SER A 19 1.44 -10.30 3.12
C SER A 19 2.51 -9.43 3.78
N TYR A 20 3.77 -9.66 3.41
CA TYR A 20 4.95 -8.99 3.98
C TYR A 20 5.83 -8.30 2.92
N ASN A 21 5.41 -8.32 1.65
CA ASN A 21 6.24 -7.94 0.50
C ASN A 21 5.57 -6.91 -0.41
N HIS A 22 4.72 -6.05 0.15
CA HIS A 22 3.99 -5.00 -0.56
C HIS A 22 3.31 -5.52 -1.85
N PRO A 23 2.32 -6.41 -1.74
CA PRO A 23 1.77 -7.12 -2.88
C PRO A 23 1.07 -6.16 -3.85
N THR A 24 1.07 -6.53 -5.12
CA THR A 24 0.19 -5.96 -6.14
C THR A 24 -1.26 -6.33 -5.88
N ALA A 25 -2.19 -5.58 -6.48
CA ALA A 25 -3.60 -5.95 -6.50
C ALA A 25 -3.85 -7.33 -7.13
N ASP A 26 -3.03 -7.74 -8.11
CA ASP A 26 -3.15 -9.05 -8.77
C ASP A 26 -2.67 -10.20 -7.87
N GLU A 27 -1.60 -9.99 -7.08
CA GLU A 27 -1.17 -10.97 -6.06
C GLU A 27 -2.23 -11.14 -4.97
N ILE A 28 -2.82 -10.04 -4.49
CA ILE A 28 -3.95 -10.11 -3.55
C ILE A 28 -5.15 -10.80 -4.18
N TYR A 29 -5.46 -10.51 -5.44
CA TYR A 29 -6.56 -11.16 -6.14
C TYR A 29 -6.37 -12.68 -6.18
N ASN A 30 -5.17 -13.15 -6.53
CA ASN A 30 -4.87 -14.58 -6.58
C ASN A 30 -5.04 -15.22 -5.20
N ALA A 31 -4.49 -14.60 -4.15
CA ALA A 31 -4.62 -15.10 -2.78
C ALA A 31 -6.08 -15.14 -2.28
N VAL A 32 -6.89 -14.14 -2.61
CA VAL A 32 -8.31 -14.11 -2.24
C VAL A 32 -9.12 -15.13 -3.03
N ARG A 33 -8.78 -15.37 -4.31
CA ARG A 33 -9.49 -16.33 -5.16
C ARG A 33 -9.33 -17.78 -4.70
N GLU A 34 -8.25 -18.11 -4.00
CA GLU A 34 -8.10 -19.40 -3.33
C GLU A 34 -9.15 -19.64 -2.25
N GLN A 35 -9.73 -18.56 -1.68
CA GLN A 35 -10.76 -18.61 -0.63
C GLN A 35 -12.18 -18.32 -1.15
N ASP A 36 -12.33 -17.49 -2.19
CA ASP A 36 -13.59 -17.19 -2.89
C ASP A 36 -13.38 -17.27 -4.41
N ASP A 37 -13.64 -18.45 -4.98
CA ASP A 37 -13.45 -18.76 -6.41
C ASP A 37 -14.31 -17.89 -7.36
N LYS A 38 -15.39 -17.30 -6.83
CA LYS A 38 -16.35 -16.45 -7.55
C LYS A 38 -16.02 -14.96 -7.47
N ILE A 39 -15.00 -14.56 -6.73
CA ILE A 39 -14.62 -13.15 -6.65
C ILE A 39 -14.03 -12.68 -7.99
N SER A 40 -14.48 -11.50 -8.44
CA SER A 40 -13.92 -10.88 -9.64
C SER A 40 -12.73 -9.98 -9.29
N ARG A 41 -11.78 -9.82 -10.22
CA ARG A 41 -10.67 -8.87 -10.10
C ARG A 41 -11.14 -7.47 -9.73
N GLY A 42 -12.15 -6.95 -10.46
CA GLY A 42 -12.72 -5.63 -10.18
C GLY A 42 -13.33 -5.48 -8.78
N THR A 43 -13.74 -6.58 -8.14
CA THR A 43 -14.21 -6.57 -6.75
C THR A 43 -13.06 -6.46 -5.77
N VAL A 44 -11.94 -7.13 -6.01
CA VAL A 44 -10.74 -7.01 -5.19
C VAL A 44 -10.18 -5.60 -5.28
N TYR A 45 -9.97 -5.07 -6.49
CA TYR A 45 -9.44 -3.72 -6.71
C TYR A 45 -10.28 -2.64 -6.03
N ARG A 46 -11.62 -2.71 -6.16
CA ARG A 46 -12.51 -1.77 -5.49
C ARG A 46 -12.42 -1.86 -3.96
N ASN A 47 -12.31 -3.06 -3.40
CA ASN A 47 -12.16 -3.20 -1.94
C ASN A 47 -10.80 -2.72 -1.47
N LEU A 48 -9.72 -2.94 -2.22
CA LEU A 48 -8.40 -2.38 -1.91
C LEU A 48 -8.43 -0.86 -1.84
N ASN A 49 -9.07 -0.20 -2.81
CA ASN A 49 -9.24 1.25 -2.77
C ASN A 49 -10.06 1.70 -1.55
N LEU A 50 -11.20 1.05 -1.29
CA LEU A 50 -12.05 1.38 -0.14
C LEU A 50 -11.34 1.19 1.20
N LEU A 51 -10.48 0.17 1.31
CA LEU A 51 -9.67 -0.09 2.51
C LEU A 51 -8.57 0.96 2.68
N ALA A 52 -7.93 1.36 1.57
CA ALA A 52 -6.91 2.41 1.59
C ALA A 52 -7.52 3.77 1.94
N ASP A 53 -8.67 4.12 1.35
CA ASP A 53 -9.41 5.34 1.65
C ASP A 53 -9.90 5.38 3.11
N ALA A 54 -10.18 4.21 3.70
CA ALA A 54 -10.56 4.08 5.10
C ALA A 54 -9.36 4.05 6.08
N GLY A 55 -8.12 4.07 5.57
CA GLY A 55 -6.91 3.96 6.40
C GLY A 55 -6.69 2.58 7.03
N GLU A 56 -7.34 1.52 6.52
CA GLU A 56 -7.17 0.15 7.03
C GLU A 56 -5.93 -0.54 6.43
N ILE A 57 -5.43 -0.03 5.30
CA ILE A 57 -4.21 -0.43 4.60
C ILE A 57 -3.58 0.81 3.96
N LEU A 58 -2.31 0.74 3.60
CA LEU A 58 -1.64 1.79 2.82
C LEU A 58 -1.53 1.38 1.34
N SER A 59 -1.63 2.37 0.43
CA SER A 59 -1.46 2.18 -1.01
C SER A 59 -0.30 3.04 -1.52
N ILE A 60 0.73 2.37 -2.02
CA ILE A 60 1.96 2.98 -2.53
C ILE A 60 1.89 2.98 -4.04
N LYS A 61 1.90 4.15 -4.67
CA LYS A 61 1.91 4.28 -6.12
C LYS A 61 3.32 4.02 -6.65
N THR A 62 3.45 3.07 -7.56
CA THR A 62 4.70 2.79 -8.29
C THR A 62 4.49 2.90 -9.80
N PRO A 63 5.54 3.04 -10.61
CA PRO A 63 5.43 2.99 -12.07
C PRO A 63 4.76 1.71 -12.59
N GLY A 64 4.95 0.58 -11.91
CA GLY A 64 4.35 -0.71 -12.23
C GLY A 64 2.94 -0.95 -11.65
N GLY A 65 2.32 0.07 -11.07
CA GLY A 65 1.00 -0.01 -10.42
C GLY A 65 1.06 0.08 -8.90
N SER A 66 -0.12 0.16 -8.26
CA SER A 66 -0.21 0.26 -6.81
C SER A 66 0.26 -1.01 -6.11
N ARG A 67 1.01 -0.80 -5.03
CA ARG A 67 1.47 -1.79 -4.07
C ARG A 67 0.73 -1.53 -2.76
N PHE A 68 0.35 -2.58 -2.04
CA PHE A 68 -0.45 -2.44 -0.81
C PHE A 68 0.36 -2.84 0.40
N ASP A 69 0.18 -2.14 1.50
CA ASP A 69 0.90 -2.40 2.74
C ASP A 69 -0.09 -2.58 3.89
N ARG A 70 0.23 -3.53 4.77
CA ARG A 70 -0.53 -3.78 5.99
C ARG A 70 -0.19 -2.80 7.10
N THR A 71 1.01 -2.21 7.06
CA THR A 71 1.51 -1.27 8.05
C THR A 71 1.01 0.11 7.68
N ILE A 72 0.22 0.71 8.57
CA ILE A 72 -0.40 2.02 8.33
C ILE A 72 0.36 3.15 9.04
N GLU A 73 1.20 2.78 10.00
CA GLU A 73 2.10 3.68 10.69
C GLU A 73 3.12 4.26 9.71
N PRO A 74 3.47 5.56 9.81
CA PRO A 74 4.44 6.17 8.91
C PRO A 74 5.80 5.47 8.94
N HIS A 75 6.28 5.08 7.77
CA HIS A 75 7.61 4.49 7.57
C HIS A 75 8.09 4.78 6.14
N ALA A 76 9.37 4.50 5.87
CA ALA A 76 9.99 4.77 4.59
C ALA A 76 9.96 3.55 3.67
N HIS A 77 9.72 3.78 2.39
CA HIS A 77 9.80 2.77 1.33
C HIS A 77 10.91 3.07 0.34
N ILE A 78 11.43 2.05 -0.33
CA ILE A 78 12.21 2.21 -1.56
C ILE A 78 11.56 1.43 -2.70
N ILE A 79 11.46 2.07 -3.87
CA ILE A 79 10.91 1.51 -5.10
C ILE A 79 12.04 1.26 -6.09
N CYS A 80 12.14 0.03 -6.60
CA CYS A 80 13.01 -0.27 -7.73
C CYS A 80 12.40 0.31 -9.02
N THR A 81 13.11 1.21 -9.70
CA THR A 81 12.63 1.87 -10.93
C THR A 81 12.62 0.94 -12.15
N SER A 82 13.30 -0.21 -12.08
CA SER A 82 13.30 -1.21 -13.15
C SER A 82 12.17 -2.24 -13.02
N CYS A 83 12.02 -2.86 -11.84
CA CYS A 83 11.05 -3.95 -11.63
C CYS A 83 9.86 -3.58 -10.74
N SER A 84 9.78 -2.35 -10.23
CA SER A 84 8.73 -1.87 -9.33
C SER A 84 8.58 -2.67 -8.03
N ARG A 85 9.62 -3.38 -7.60
CA ARG A 85 9.70 -4.00 -6.27
C ARG A 85 9.72 -2.90 -5.21
N VAL A 86 8.98 -3.10 -4.14
CA VAL A 86 8.93 -2.21 -2.97
C VAL A 86 9.41 -2.98 -1.75
N ILE A 87 10.22 -2.33 -0.92
CA ILE A 87 10.62 -2.83 0.39
C ILE A 87 10.64 -1.67 1.39
N ASP A 88 10.55 -2.01 2.67
CA ASP A 88 10.74 -1.05 3.75
C ASP A 88 12.20 -0.66 3.89
N VAL A 89 12.43 0.61 4.20
CA VAL A 89 13.73 1.12 4.60
C VAL A 89 13.72 1.31 6.11
N PRO A 90 14.66 0.71 6.86
CA PRO A 90 14.72 0.83 8.32
C PRO A 90 15.30 2.18 8.76
N LEU A 91 14.67 3.26 8.31
CA LEU A 91 14.95 4.63 8.72
C LEU A 91 13.84 5.12 9.64
N PRO A 92 14.17 5.87 10.70
CA PRO A 92 13.17 6.47 11.56
C PRO A 92 12.36 7.50 10.78
N PHE A 93 11.06 7.56 11.05
CA PHE A 93 10.19 8.63 10.58
C PHE A 93 10.55 9.95 11.29
N ASP A 94 10.83 11.01 10.53
CA ASP A 94 11.13 12.34 11.08
C ASP A 94 9.88 13.22 11.10
N ALA A 95 9.16 13.19 12.22
CA ALA A 95 7.95 13.99 12.41
C ALA A 95 8.20 15.50 12.32
N GLN A 96 9.45 15.97 12.51
CA GLN A 96 9.76 17.41 12.43
C GLN A 96 9.74 17.93 10.99
N LEU A 97 9.74 17.05 9.97
CA LEU A 97 9.67 17.47 8.58
C LEU A 97 8.35 18.17 8.25
N ASP A 98 7.24 17.75 8.86
CA ASP A 98 5.93 18.36 8.62
C ASP A 98 5.87 19.79 9.16
N ASP A 99 6.42 20.02 10.35
CA ASP A 99 6.54 21.35 10.95
C ASP A 99 7.46 22.26 10.13
N LYS A 100 8.65 21.76 9.79
CA LYS A 100 9.62 22.50 8.95
C LYS A 100 9.01 22.86 7.59
N ALA A 101 8.30 21.92 6.96
CA ALA A 101 7.63 22.18 5.69
C ALA A 101 6.53 23.24 5.85
N SER A 102 5.71 23.15 6.90
CA SER A 102 4.66 24.12 7.21
C SER A 102 5.21 25.54 7.38
N GLU A 103 6.31 25.69 8.13
CA GLU A 103 6.98 26.99 8.35
C GLU A 103 7.54 27.59 7.06
N GLN A 104 8.12 26.78 6.19
CA GLN A 104 8.80 27.25 4.97
C GLN A 104 7.81 27.73 3.88
N ILE A 105 6.64 27.10 3.77
CA ILE A 105 5.68 27.39 2.70
C ILE A 105 4.38 28.05 3.18
N GLY A 106 4.18 28.15 4.49
CA GLY A 106 2.98 28.73 5.11
C GLY A 106 1.71 27.88 4.93
N TRP A 107 1.84 26.59 4.69
CA TRP A 107 0.70 25.66 4.58
C TRP A 107 0.55 24.85 5.86
N HIS A 108 -0.67 24.39 6.14
CA HIS A 108 -0.90 23.41 7.20
C HIS A 108 -0.62 22.00 6.67
N VAL A 109 0.62 21.53 6.84
CA VAL A 109 0.99 20.15 6.48
C VAL A 109 0.41 19.20 7.53
N THR A 110 -0.26 18.14 7.08
CA THR A 110 -0.91 17.15 7.95
C THR A 110 -0.17 15.83 8.03
N SER A 111 0.68 15.52 7.05
CA SER A 111 1.47 14.30 6.96
C SER A 111 2.46 14.37 5.79
N HIS A 112 3.47 13.50 5.83
CA HIS A 112 4.33 13.19 4.68
C HIS A 112 4.53 11.68 4.52
N TYR A 113 4.99 11.29 3.33
CA TYR A 113 5.41 9.93 3.00
C TYR A 113 6.85 9.98 2.51
N THR A 114 7.69 9.07 3.01
CA THR A 114 9.09 8.98 2.57
C THR A 114 9.24 7.83 1.58
N ILE A 115 9.52 8.16 0.33
CA ILE A 115 9.73 7.18 -0.74
C ILE A 115 11.06 7.47 -1.42
N PHE A 116 11.94 6.47 -1.43
CA PHE A 116 13.17 6.46 -2.20
C PHE A 116 12.97 5.74 -3.53
N GLU A 117 13.71 6.14 -4.55
CA GLU A 117 13.76 5.47 -5.85
C GLU A 117 15.19 5.01 -6.15
N GLY A 118 15.34 3.80 -6.68
CA GLY A 118 16.65 3.23 -6.99
C GLY A 118 16.58 1.94 -7.79
N LEU A 119 17.67 1.17 -7.80
CA LEU A 119 17.72 -0.16 -8.42
C LEU A 119 17.95 -1.21 -7.33
N CYS A 120 17.15 -2.28 -7.33
CA CYS A 120 17.39 -3.42 -6.46
C CYS A 120 18.64 -4.20 -6.91
N PRO A 121 19.23 -5.06 -6.05
CA PRO A 121 20.41 -5.85 -6.40
C PRO A 121 20.24 -6.71 -7.68
N ASP A 122 19.02 -7.19 -7.95
CA ASP A 122 18.71 -8.03 -9.11
C ASP A 122 18.61 -7.24 -10.43
N CYS A 123 18.50 -5.91 -10.37
CA CYS A 123 18.33 -5.01 -11.52
C CYS A 123 19.55 -4.10 -11.76
N ARG A 124 20.63 -4.27 -10.99
CA ARG A 124 21.91 -3.58 -11.22
C ARG A 124 22.78 -4.32 -12.21
#